data_AF-A0A9D2IF32-F1
#
_entry.id   AF-A0A9D2IF32-F1
#
_cell.length_a   1.000
_cell.length_b   1.000
_cell.length_c   1.000
_cell.angle_alpha   90.00
_cell.angle_beta   90.00
_cell.angle_gamma   90.00
#
_symmetry.space_group_name_H-M   'P 1'
#
loop_
_entity.id
_entity.type
_entity.pdbx_description
1 polymer ?
#
loop_
_entity_poly.entity_id
_entity_poly.type
_entity_poly.pdbx_seq_one_letter_code
_entity_poly.pdbx_strand_id
1 'polypeptide(L)'
;MICSNCKKNMATHCIERDSGDIFLCDDCFERLGAAAEYGAEPDFFVSFLGIDDTKERQCPVCGATLSDYSATGLVGCAHCYEAFGRELLPSIRRIHGKTAHVGKHPLGDGKLFELLDERKRLRAELERALKEKRMKDAERLNRDIREISRILYRGDFGGEENE
;
A
#
# COMPACT_ATOMS: atom_id res chain seq x y z
N MET A 1 -25.98 29.07 -15.19
CA MET A 1 -25.30 27.98 -14.44
C MET A 1 -23.99 28.52 -13.89
N ILE A 2 -23.47 27.98 -12.79
CA ILE A 2 -22.22 28.47 -12.17
C ILE A 2 -21.02 27.77 -12.84
N CYS A 3 -19.86 28.45 -12.89
CA CYS A 3 -18.63 27.90 -13.46
C CYS A 3 -18.20 26.61 -12.74
N SER A 4 -17.99 25.53 -13.49
CA SER A 4 -17.59 24.22 -12.96
C SER A 4 -16.21 24.23 -12.29
N ASN A 5 -15.31 25.10 -12.76
CA ASN A 5 -13.96 25.24 -12.21
C ASN A 5 -13.94 26.10 -10.93
N CYS A 6 -14.29 27.38 -11.02
CA CYS A 6 -14.11 28.31 -9.90
C CYS A 6 -15.29 28.36 -8.92
N LYS A 7 -16.48 27.88 -9.30
CA LYS A 7 -17.74 27.91 -8.53
C LYS A 7 -18.12 29.28 -7.94
N LYS A 8 -17.59 30.37 -8.51
CA LYS A 8 -17.81 31.75 -8.04
C LYS A 8 -18.61 32.59 -9.03
N ASN A 9 -18.30 32.44 -10.31
CA ASN A 9 -18.87 33.26 -11.38
C ASN A 9 -19.88 32.46 -12.20
N MET A 10 -20.79 33.15 -12.88
CA MET A 10 -21.68 32.52 -13.86
C MET A 10 -20.87 31.99 -15.05
N ALA A 11 -21.26 30.84 -15.56
CA ALA A 11 -20.65 30.25 -16.74
C ALA A 11 -21.21 30.88 -18.02
N THR A 12 -20.31 31.28 -18.91
CA THR A 12 -20.60 31.92 -20.21
C THR A 12 -20.16 31.03 -21.38
N HIS A 13 -19.17 30.16 -21.16
CA HIS A 13 -18.57 29.31 -22.17
C HIS A 13 -18.90 27.83 -21.91
N CYS A 14 -19.10 27.07 -22.99
CA CYS A 14 -19.34 25.64 -22.97
C CYS A 14 -18.29 24.94 -23.84
N ILE A 15 -17.65 23.90 -23.30
CA ILE A 15 -16.70 23.05 -24.02
C ILE A 15 -17.31 21.65 -24.09
N GLU A 16 -17.59 21.19 -25.30
CA GLU A 16 -18.10 19.84 -25.57
C GLU A 16 -16.94 18.84 -25.54
N ARG A 17 -17.10 17.75 -24.79
CA ARG A 17 -16.15 16.62 -24.72
C ARG A 17 -16.92 15.32 -24.76
N ASP A 18 -16.23 14.25 -25.17
CA ASP A 18 -16.80 12.89 -25.16
C ASP A 18 -17.24 12.43 -23.75
N SER A 19 -16.64 13.00 -22.68
CA SER A 19 -16.98 12.72 -21.28
C SER A 19 -18.05 13.65 -20.67
N GLY A 20 -18.58 14.60 -21.45
CA GLY A 20 -19.64 15.53 -21.03
C GLY A 20 -19.25 17.00 -21.10
N ASP A 21 -20.26 17.86 -21.17
CA ASP A 21 -20.10 19.30 -21.40
C ASP A 21 -19.60 20.04 -20.15
N ILE A 22 -18.54 20.83 -20.30
CA ILE A 22 -17.95 21.64 -19.23
C ILE A 22 -18.33 23.11 -19.40
N PHE A 23 -18.90 23.72 -18.36
CA PHE A 23 -19.33 25.12 -18.35
C PHE A 23 -18.38 26.01 -17.54
N LEU A 24 -17.85 27.07 -18.15
CA LEU A 24 -16.80 27.92 -17.56
C LEU A 24 -17.16 29.41 -17.66
N CYS A 25 -16.68 30.21 -16.70
CA CYS A 25 -16.75 31.67 -16.78
C CYS A 25 -15.62 32.24 -17.64
N ASP A 26 -15.74 33.49 -18.07
CA ASP A 26 -14.80 34.19 -18.95
C ASP A 26 -13.35 34.09 -18.43
N ASP A 27 -13.11 34.41 -17.15
CA ASP A 27 -11.77 34.31 -16.54
C ASP A 27 -11.16 32.89 -16.58
N CYS A 28 -12.00 31.86 -16.43
CA CYS A 28 -11.55 30.47 -16.45
C CYS A 28 -11.29 30.01 -17.89
N PHE A 29 -12.11 30.47 -18.83
CA PHE A 29 -11.98 30.16 -20.24
C PHE A 29 -10.74 30.81 -20.88
N GLU A 30 -10.43 32.06 -20.54
CA GLU A 30 -9.20 32.73 -21.02
C GLU A 30 -7.94 32.08 -20.47
N ARG A 31 -7.94 31.70 -19.19
CA ARG A 31 -6.82 30.94 -18.59
C ARG A 31 -6.62 29.58 -19.24
N LEU A 32 -7.71 28.97 -19.73
CA LEU A 32 -7.67 27.74 -20.53
C LEU A 32 -7.09 27.98 -21.92
N GLY A 33 -7.51 29.04 -22.60
CA GLY A 33 -7.02 29.41 -23.93
C GLY A 33 -5.52 29.74 -23.95
N ALA A 34 -5.04 30.48 -22.95
CA ALA A 34 -3.62 30.83 -22.80
C ALA A 34 -2.72 29.59 -22.61
N ALA A 35 -3.27 28.49 -22.12
CA ALA A 35 -2.54 27.29 -21.82
C ALA A 35 -2.44 26.35 -23.04
N ALA A 36 -3.46 26.37 -23.92
CA ALA A 36 -3.45 25.68 -25.21
C ALA A 36 -2.38 26.22 -26.19
N GLU A 37 -1.97 27.50 -26.08
CA GLU A 37 -0.86 28.07 -26.87
C GLU A 37 0.50 27.43 -26.57
N TYR A 38 0.67 26.83 -25.38
CA TYR A 38 1.91 26.15 -25.00
C TYR A 38 1.98 24.67 -25.42
N GLY A 39 1.06 24.23 -26.29
CA GLY A 39 1.13 22.91 -26.92
C GLY A 39 0.86 21.74 -25.99
N ALA A 40 0.21 21.97 -24.84
CA ALA A 40 -0.23 20.89 -23.97
C ALA A 40 -1.59 20.36 -24.42
N GLU A 41 -1.69 19.02 -24.48
CA GLU A 41 -2.88 18.33 -24.97
C GLU A 41 -4.10 18.56 -24.05
N PRO A 42 -5.33 18.55 -24.59
CA PRO A 42 -6.55 18.89 -23.83
C PRO A 42 -6.71 18.05 -22.55
N ASP A 43 -6.28 16.79 -22.57
CA ASP A 43 -6.40 15.86 -21.45
C ASP A 43 -5.43 16.17 -20.29
N PHE A 44 -4.26 16.73 -20.58
CA PHE A 44 -3.33 17.18 -19.54
C PHE A 44 -3.86 18.42 -18.80
N PHE A 45 -4.58 19.28 -19.53
CA PHE A 45 -5.13 20.53 -18.99
C PHE A 45 -6.30 20.35 -18.02
N VAL A 46 -7.10 19.31 -18.23
CA VAL A 46 -8.25 18.98 -17.38
C VAL A 46 -7.80 18.50 -16.00
N SER A 47 -6.70 17.74 -15.95
CA SER A 47 -6.04 17.35 -14.69
C SER A 47 -5.39 18.56 -13.98
N PHE A 48 -4.83 19.53 -14.72
CA PHE A 48 -4.32 20.79 -14.15
C PHE A 48 -5.41 21.66 -13.50
N LEU A 49 -6.64 21.62 -14.02
CA LEU A 49 -7.80 22.31 -13.42
C LEU A 49 -8.45 21.53 -12.28
N GLY A 50 -7.92 20.36 -11.91
CA GLY A 50 -8.50 19.49 -10.88
C GLY A 50 -9.88 18.97 -11.23
N ILE A 51 -10.22 18.95 -12.53
CA ILE A 51 -11.43 18.28 -13.05
C ILE A 51 -10.99 16.85 -13.36
N ASP A 52 -10.55 16.11 -12.34
CA ASP A 52 -10.18 14.72 -12.53
C ASP A 52 -11.47 13.89 -12.73
N ASP A 53 -11.73 13.54 -13.99
CA ASP A 53 -12.76 12.57 -14.41
C ASP A 53 -12.33 11.11 -14.12
N THR A 54 -11.29 10.92 -13.30
CA THR A 54 -11.07 9.63 -12.67
C THR A 54 -12.09 9.53 -11.56
N LYS A 55 -13.02 8.57 -11.67
CA LYS A 55 -13.89 8.18 -10.56
C LYS A 55 -13.01 7.75 -9.40
N GLU A 56 -12.60 8.72 -8.58
CA GLU A 56 -11.81 8.47 -7.39
C GLU A 56 -12.58 7.46 -6.56
N ARG A 57 -11.89 6.39 -6.14
CA ARG A 57 -12.51 5.44 -5.23
C ARG A 57 -12.86 6.18 -3.95
N GLN A 58 -14.14 6.14 -3.58
CA GLN A 58 -14.66 6.75 -2.37
C GLN A 58 -15.04 5.66 -1.38
N CYS A 59 -14.90 5.95 -0.09
CA CYS A 59 -15.41 5.06 0.94
C CYS A 59 -16.94 5.02 0.88
N PRO A 60 -17.58 3.82 0.83
CA PRO A 60 -19.03 3.72 0.73
C PRO A 60 -19.77 4.20 1.99
N VAL A 61 -19.06 4.39 3.11
CA VAL A 61 -19.66 4.78 4.39
C VAL A 61 -19.44 6.25 4.71
N CYS A 62 -18.20 6.75 4.63
CA CYS A 62 -17.90 8.14 5.00
C CYS A 62 -17.64 9.06 3.80
N GLY A 63 -17.63 8.54 2.57
CA GLY A 63 -17.41 9.32 1.35
C GLY A 63 -15.98 9.82 1.12
N ALA A 64 -15.07 9.62 2.08
CA ALA A 64 -13.66 10.04 1.95
C ALA A 64 -13.00 9.39 0.73
N THR A 65 -12.19 10.15 -0.01
CA THR A 65 -11.47 9.64 -1.18
C THR A 65 -10.02 9.29 -0.86
N LEU A 66 -9.36 8.60 -1.79
CA LEU A 66 -7.93 8.33 -1.64
C LEU A 66 -7.08 9.62 -1.70
N SER A 67 -7.55 10.65 -2.40
CA SER A 67 -6.89 11.95 -2.48
C SER A 67 -6.94 12.69 -1.15
N ASP A 68 -8.06 12.59 -0.41
CA ASP A 68 -8.15 13.12 0.96
C ASP A 68 -7.10 12.50 1.89
N TYR A 69 -6.91 11.18 1.79
CA TYR A 69 -5.85 10.47 2.54
C TYR A 69 -4.45 10.91 2.09
N SER A 70 -4.22 11.12 0.80
CA SER A 70 -2.91 11.52 0.28
C SER A 70 -2.53 12.94 0.72
N ALA A 71 -3.51 13.83 0.86
CA ALA A 71 -3.32 15.19 1.34
C ALA A 71 -3.13 15.26 2.87
N THR A 72 -3.90 14.49 3.64
CA THR A 72 -3.97 14.61 5.11
C THR A 72 -3.19 13.52 5.86
N GLY A 73 -2.92 12.39 5.22
CA GLY A 73 -2.39 11.17 5.84
C GLY A 73 -3.39 10.43 6.74
N LEU A 74 -4.66 10.85 6.77
CA LEU A 74 -5.68 10.32 7.68
C LEU A 74 -6.82 9.65 6.93
N VAL A 75 -7.37 8.60 7.53
CA VAL A 75 -8.56 7.90 7.04
C VAL A 75 -9.79 8.30 7.85
N GLY A 76 -10.95 8.38 7.20
CA GLY A 76 -12.18 8.92 7.82
C GLY A 76 -12.91 7.95 8.75
N CYS A 77 -13.00 6.67 8.39
CA CYS A 77 -13.67 5.65 9.20
C CYS A 77 -13.03 4.27 9.05
N ALA A 78 -13.51 3.27 9.80
CA ALA A 78 -12.97 1.90 9.75
C ALA A 78 -13.07 1.27 8.35
N HIS A 79 -14.16 1.50 7.61
CA HIS A 79 -14.34 0.96 6.26
C HIS A 79 -13.37 1.54 5.22
N CYS A 80 -12.67 2.64 5.53
CA CYS A 80 -11.59 3.12 4.67
C CYS A 80 -10.44 2.11 4.56
N TYR A 81 -10.18 1.30 5.60
CA TYR A 81 -9.17 0.24 5.52
C TYR A 81 -9.56 -0.89 4.57
N GLU A 82 -10.86 -1.13 4.38
CA GLU A 82 -11.38 -2.10 3.43
C GLU A 82 -11.38 -1.51 2.01
N ALA A 83 -11.83 -0.26 1.85
CA ALA A 83 -11.93 0.42 0.56
C ALA A 83 -10.57 0.73 -0.07
N PHE A 84 -9.58 1.13 0.75
CA PHE A 84 -8.26 1.61 0.32
C PHE A 84 -7.12 0.74 0.84
N GLY A 85 -7.42 -0.49 1.25
CA GLY A 85 -6.45 -1.34 1.95
C GLY A 85 -5.16 -1.56 1.16
N ARG A 86 -5.24 -1.72 -0.17
CA ARG A 86 -4.07 -1.97 -1.01
C ARG A 86 -3.11 -0.78 -1.03
N GLU A 87 -3.67 0.42 -1.05
CA GLU A 87 -2.97 1.70 -1.10
C GLU A 87 -2.42 2.10 0.28
N LEU A 88 -3.12 1.73 1.36
CA LEU A 88 -2.71 1.96 2.74
C LEU A 88 -1.59 1.00 3.20
N LEU A 89 -1.58 -0.23 2.70
CA LEU A 89 -0.66 -1.30 3.12
C LEU A 89 0.83 -0.90 3.12
N PRO A 90 1.39 -0.25 2.07
CA PRO A 90 2.78 0.20 2.07
C PRO A 90 3.09 1.18 3.20
N SER A 91 2.22 2.17 3.42
CA SER A 91 2.37 3.16 4.49
C SER A 91 2.26 2.52 5.87
N ILE A 92 1.29 1.63 6.08
CA ILE A 92 1.13 0.86 7.32
C ILE A 92 2.39 0.04 7.59
N ARG A 93 2.94 -0.65 6.58
CA ARG A 93 4.17 -1.43 6.72
C ARG A 93 5.37 -0.55 7.04
N ARG A 94 5.46 0.64 6.45
CA ARG A 94 6.56 1.58 6.71
C ARG A 94 6.54 2.11 8.16
N ILE A 95 5.35 2.40 8.69
CA ILE A 95 5.17 2.97 10.04
C ILE A 95 5.23 1.88 11.12
N HIS A 96 4.51 0.77 10.93
CA HIS A 96 4.34 -0.27 11.95
C HIS A 96 5.24 -1.50 11.75
N GLY A 97 5.92 -1.63 10.62
CA GLY A 97 6.79 -2.76 10.26
C GLY A 97 6.02 -4.02 9.83
N LYS A 98 4.97 -4.40 10.59
CA LYS A 98 4.11 -5.55 10.31
C LYS A 98 2.67 -5.09 10.07
N THR A 99 1.98 -5.77 9.15
CA THR A 99 0.60 -5.45 8.76
C THR A 99 -0.44 -6.34 9.45
N ALA A 100 0.00 -7.30 10.27
CA ALA A 100 -0.86 -8.19 11.04
C ALA A 100 -0.23 -8.51 12.40
N HIS A 101 -1.05 -8.54 13.44
CA HIS A 101 -0.67 -9.01 14.76
C HIS A 101 -0.88 -10.53 14.85
N VAL A 102 0.18 -11.28 15.13
CA VAL A 102 0.16 -12.76 15.20
C VAL A 102 -0.15 -13.30 16.61
N GLY A 103 -0.46 -12.43 17.58
CA GLY A 103 -0.71 -12.83 18.97
C GLY A 103 0.56 -12.87 19.84
N LYS A 104 0.37 -12.99 21.16
CA LYS A 104 1.39 -13.51 22.09
C LYS A 104 1.26 -15.03 22.07
N HIS A 105 2.25 -15.72 21.51
CA HIS A 105 2.27 -17.18 21.50
C HIS A 105 3.23 -17.65 22.60
N PRO A 106 2.75 -18.16 23.75
CA PRO A 106 3.63 -18.77 24.72
C PRO A 106 4.02 -20.12 24.15
N LEU A 107 5.11 -20.15 23.38
CA LEU A 107 5.92 -21.35 23.36
C LEU A 107 6.22 -21.65 24.83
N GLY A 108 5.76 -22.78 25.37
CA GLY A 108 6.21 -23.20 26.69
C GLY A 108 7.73 -23.10 26.69
N ASP A 109 8.30 -22.30 27.59
CA ASP A 109 9.64 -21.71 27.46
C ASP A 109 10.68 -22.71 26.90
N GLY A 110 10.62 -23.98 27.32
CA GLY A 110 11.45 -25.09 26.82
C GLY A 110 11.50 -25.25 25.29
N LYS A 111 10.38 -25.33 24.57
CA LYS A 111 10.38 -25.61 23.11
C LYS A 111 10.96 -24.45 22.30
N LEU A 112 10.78 -23.22 22.77
CA LEU A 112 11.42 -22.05 22.16
C LEU A 112 12.94 -22.09 22.39
N PHE A 113 13.38 -22.39 23.61
CA PHE A 113 14.80 -22.50 23.93
C PHE A 113 15.48 -23.61 23.11
N GLU A 114 14.85 -24.77 22.97
CA GLU A 114 15.34 -25.88 22.14
C GLU A 114 15.52 -25.47 20.68
N LEU A 115 14.52 -24.83 20.07
CA LEU A 115 14.61 -24.41 18.66
C LEU A 115 15.62 -23.27 18.44
N LEU A 116 15.78 -22.38 19.42
CA LEU A 116 16.79 -21.33 19.37
C LEU A 116 18.20 -21.90 19.47
N ASP A 117 18.41 -22.90 20.33
CA ASP A 117 19.71 -23.55 20.51
C ASP A 117 20.06 -24.42 19.31
N GLU A 118 19.11 -25.18 18.77
CA GLU A 118 19.30 -25.97 17.55
C GLU A 118 19.65 -25.07 16.35
N ARG A 119 18.95 -23.94 16.19
CA ARG A 119 19.30 -22.95 15.15
C ARG A 119 20.73 -22.41 15.34
N LYS A 120 21.15 -22.19 16.58
CA LYS A 120 22.51 -21.70 16.89
C LYS A 120 23.55 -22.76 16.53
N ARG A 121 23.30 -24.02 16.86
CA ARG A 121 24.14 -25.16 16.50
C ARG A 121 24.29 -25.30 14.98
N LEU A 122 23.18 -25.30 14.25
CA LEU A 122 23.20 -25.42 12.78
C LEU A 122 23.95 -24.28 12.11
N ARG A 123 23.89 -23.06 12.65
CA ARG A 123 24.71 -21.93 12.16
C ARG A 123 26.21 -22.16 12.34
N ALA A 124 26.62 -22.68 13.50
CA ALA A 124 28.02 -23.04 13.74
C ALA A 124 28.49 -24.20 12.85
N GLU A 125 27.61 -25.17 12.56
CA GLU A 125 27.86 -26.24 11.60
C GLU A 125 27.97 -25.72 10.17
N LEU A 126 27.12 -24.76 9.79
CA LEU A 126 27.15 -24.13 8.47
C LEU A 126 28.48 -23.40 8.26
N GLU A 127 28.92 -22.63 9.24
CA GLU A 127 30.20 -21.91 9.16
C GLU A 127 31.38 -22.87 8.99
N ARG A 128 31.38 -24.00 9.71
CA ARG A 128 32.38 -25.07 9.53
C ARG A 128 32.30 -25.69 8.14
N ALA A 129 31.11 -26.04 7.66
CA ALA A 129 30.92 -26.62 6.33
C ALA A 129 31.42 -25.66 5.22
N LEU A 130 31.20 -24.35 5.37
CA LEU A 130 31.71 -23.33 4.45
C LEU A 130 33.25 -23.25 4.49
N LYS A 131 33.85 -23.26 5.69
CA LYS A 131 35.31 -23.24 5.88
C LYS A 131 35.99 -24.48 5.27
N GLU A 132 35.35 -25.63 5.40
CA GLU A 132 35.81 -26.92 4.85
C GLU A 132 35.38 -27.13 3.39
N LYS A 133 34.71 -26.15 2.76
CA LYS A 133 34.20 -26.20 1.36
C LYS A 133 33.25 -27.37 1.08
N ARG A 134 32.52 -27.84 2.09
CA ARG A 134 31.48 -28.90 1.96
C ARG A 134 30.15 -28.30 1.50
N MET A 135 30.06 -27.96 0.21
CA MET A 135 28.92 -27.22 -0.36
C MET A 135 27.57 -27.93 -0.20
N LYS A 136 27.50 -29.25 -0.39
CA LYS A 136 26.26 -30.03 -0.21
C LYS A 136 25.74 -29.98 1.23
N ASP A 137 26.64 -30.05 2.20
CA ASP A 137 26.28 -29.93 3.61
C ASP A 137 25.84 -28.50 3.95
N ALA A 138 26.51 -27.49 3.39
CA ALA A 138 26.11 -26.09 3.57
C ALA A 138 24.71 -25.79 2.99
N GLU A 139 24.35 -26.39 1.86
CA GLU A 139 22.99 -26.29 1.30
C GLU A 139 21.94 -26.98 2.18
N ARG A 140 22.24 -28.16 2.72
CA ARG A 140 21.37 -28.87 3.68
C ARG A 140 21.16 -28.02 4.93
N LEU A 141 22.25 -27.60 5.58
CA LEU A 141 22.21 -26.78 6.79
C LEU A 141 21.47 -25.44 6.59
N ASN A 142 21.64 -24.79 5.43
CA ASN A 142 20.86 -23.60 5.09
C ASN A 142 19.36 -23.85 4.98
N ARG A 143 18.96 -25.01 4.42
CA ARG A 143 17.56 -25.42 4.34
C ARG A 143 16.96 -25.62 5.74
N ASP A 144 17.68 -26.34 6.59
CA ASP A 144 17.26 -26.67 7.95
C ASP A 144 17.14 -25.39 8.82
N ILE A 145 18.12 -24.46 8.70
CA ILE A 145 18.06 -23.15 9.37
C ILE A 145 16.85 -22.33 8.90
N ARG A 146 16.52 -22.37 7.59
CA ARG A 146 15.34 -21.67 7.06
C ARG A 146 14.05 -22.28 7.60
N GLU A 147 14.00 -23.59 7.76
CA GLU A 147 12.84 -24.29 8.31
C GLU A 147 12.62 -23.95 9.78
N ILE A 148 13.66 -24.04 10.62
CA ILE A 148 13.57 -23.63 12.03
C ILE A 148 13.23 -22.15 12.15
N SER A 149 13.81 -21.30 11.31
CA SER A 149 13.47 -19.86 11.30
C SER A 149 12.01 -19.65 10.88
N ARG A 150 11.49 -20.41 9.92
CA ARG A 150 10.08 -20.36 9.51
C ARG A 150 9.18 -20.72 10.68
N ILE A 151 9.49 -21.81 11.38
CA ILE A 151 8.75 -22.27 12.56
C ILE A 151 8.74 -21.17 13.64
N LEU A 152 9.91 -20.60 13.96
CA LEU A 152 10.06 -19.51 14.93
C LEU A 152 9.30 -18.22 14.55
N TYR A 153 9.17 -17.90 13.25
CA TYR A 153 8.58 -16.63 12.79
C TYR A 153 7.13 -16.73 12.29
N ARG A 154 6.64 -17.92 11.88
CA ARG A 154 5.24 -18.13 11.45
C ARG A 154 4.30 -18.53 12.59
N GLY A 155 4.82 -19.08 13.69
CA GLY A 155 3.95 -19.60 14.76
C GLY A 155 3.27 -20.94 14.42
N ASP A 156 3.72 -21.62 13.37
CA ASP A 156 3.13 -22.88 12.88
C ASP A 156 3.86 -24.04 13.56
N PHE A 157 3.54 -24.23 14.84
CA PHE A 157 4.02 -25.35 15.65
C PHE A 157 2.89 -26.37 15.69
N GLY A 158 2.89 -27.30 14.74
CA GLY A 158 1.88 -28.37 14.66
C GLY A 158 1.53 -28.90 16.05
N GLY A 159 0.26 -28.69 16.43
CA GLY A 159 -0.30 -29.34 17.60
C GLY A 159 -0.39 -30.82 17.28
N GLU A 160 0.17 -31.65 18.16
CA GLU A 160 -0.23 -33.04 18.23
C GLU A 160 -1.74 -33.04 18.53
N GLU A 161 -2.55 -33.42 17.55
CA GLU A 161 -3.90 -33.89 17.77
C GLU A 161 -3.79 -35.13 18.66
N ASN A 162 -3.90 -34.92 19.97
CA ASN A 162 -4.11 -36.00 20.90
C ASN A 162 -5.59 -36.41 20.80
N GLU A 163 -5.83 -37.58 20.21
CA GLU A 163 -7.06 -38.39 20.33
C GLU A 163 -7.34 -38.79 21.79
#